data_AF-A0A3D3TU52-F1
#
_entry.id   AF-A0A3D3TU52-F1
#
_cell.length_a   1.000
_cell.length_b   1.000
_cell.length_c   1.000
_cell.angle_alpha   90.00
_cell.angle_beta   90.00
_cell.angle_gamma   90.00
#
_symmetry.space_group_name_H-M   'P 1'
#
loop_
_entity.id
_entity.type
_entity.pdbx_description
1 polymer ?
#
loop_
_entity_poly.entity_id
_entity_poly.type
_entity_poly.pdbx_seq_one_letter_code
_entity_poly.pdbx_strand_id
1 'polypeptide(L)'
;MGEEFAIKRSKRKMEVYKENPDLNLYVCYKGKEPIGKCELFIKDGIAKIEDFDIIEEFQKQGYGTSMLHKLLEESLNAGADIAYLITDN
;
A
#
# COMPACT_ATOMS: atom_id res chain seq x y z
N MET A 1 -9.65 15.36 -10.00
CA MET A 1 -8.92 15.81 -8.78
C MET A 1 -7.86 16.81 -9.20
N GLY A 2 -7.76 17.97 -8.54
CA GLY A 2 -6.83 19.05 -8.91
C GLY A 2 -5.48 18.98 -8.19
N GLU A 3 -4.53 19.78 -8.66
CA GLU A 3 -3.16 19.89 -8.12
C GLU A 3 -3.12 20.23 -6.61
N GLU A 4 -3.95 21.17 -6.17
CA GLU A 4 -3.99 21.60 -4.77
C GLU A 4 -4.34 20.45 -3.82
N PHE A 5 -5.27 19.58 -4.24
CA PHE A 5 -5.63 18.39 -3.48
C PHE A 5 -4.46 17.42 -3.36
N ALA A 6 -3.74 17.18 -4.47
CA ALA A 6 -2.58 16.31 -4.50
C ALA A 6 -1.45 16.83 -3.60
N ILE A 7 -1.18 18.13 -3.62
CA ILE A 7 -0.20 18.78 -2.73
C ILE A 7 -0.60 18.63 -1.27
N LYS A 8 -1.86 18.92 -0.91
CA LYS A 8 -2.36 18.78 0.46
C LYS A 8 -2.31 17.34 0.95
N ARG A 9 -2.66 16.35 0.12
CA ARG A 9 -2.54 14.92 0.44
C ARG A 9 -1.08 14.53 0.68
N SER A 10 -0.17 14.96 -0.20
CA SER A 10 1.25 14.63 -0.11
C SER A 10 1.91 15.21 1.14
N LYS A 11 1.58 16.46 1.50
CA LYS A 11 2.08 17.09 2.75
C LYS A 11 1.66 16.32 4.00
N ARG A 12 0.37 15.95 4.10
CA ARG A 12 -0.13 15.14 5.24
C ARG A 12 0.57 13.78 5.31
N LYS A 13 0.73 13.10 4.17
CA LYS A 13 1.44 11.81 4.11
C LYS A 13 2.90 11.96 4.57
N MET A 14 3.59 12.99 4.10
CA MET A 14 4.99 13.25 4.49
C MET A 14 5.16 13.44 6.00
N GLU A 15 4.24 14.15 6.66
CA GLU A 15 4.27 14.33 8.12
C GLU A 15 4.16 12.98 8.84
N VAL A 16 3.21 12.12 8.43
CA VAL A 16 3.07 10.77 8.97
C VAL A 16 4.32 9.93 8.71
N TYR A 17 4.85 9.92 7.48
CA TYR A 17 5.97 9.06 7.13
C TYR A 17 7.23 9.33 7.93
N LYS A 18 7.49 10.60 8.32
CA LYS A 18 8.67 10.96 9.11
C LYS A 18 8.63 10.40 10.53
N GLU A 19 7.44 10.17 11.06
CA GLU A 19 7.24 9.78 12.46
C GLU A 19 6.94 8.28 12.63
N ASN A 20 6.78 7.55 11.53
CA ASN A 20 6.34 6.15 11.55
C ASN A 20 7.39 5.23 10.90
N PRO A 21 8.36 4.70 11.67
CA PRO A 21 9.36 3.76 11.16
C PRO A 21 8.74 2.42 10.72
N ASP A 22 7.53 2.11 11.18
CA ASP A 22 6.82 0.85 10.87
C ASP A 22 6.06 0.90 9.54
N LEU A 23 6.20 1.99 8.77
CA LEU A 23 5.65 2.11 7.44
C LEU A 23 6.57 1.49 6.40
N ASN A 24 6.04 0.52 5.66
CA ASN A 24 6.70 -0.07 4.50
C ASN A 24 5.99 0.34 3.21
N LEU A 25 6.79 0.80 2.24
CA LEU A 25 6.32 1.18 0.90
C LEU A 25 6.65 0.06 -0.09
N TYR A 26 5.62 -0.49 -0.74
CA TYR A 26 5.77 -1.55 -1.73
C TYR A 26 5.47 -1.03 -3.13
N VAL A 27 6.28 -1.44 -4.10
CA VAL A 27 6.08 -1.16 -5.52
C VAL A 27 6.01 -2.50 -6.27
N CYS A 28 4.94 -2.68 -7.05
CA CYS A 28 4.79 -3.84 -7.92
C CYS A 28 5.48 -3.57 -9.26
N TYR A 29 6.34 -4.49 -9.69
CA TYR A 29 7.05 -4.38 -10.96
C TYR A 29 6.64 -5.46 -11.95
N LYS A 30 6.49 -5.08 -13.22
CA LYS A 30 6.49 -6.00 -14.37
C LYS A 30 7.83 -5.85 -15.09
N GLY A 31 8.76 -6.75 -14.80
CA GLY A 31 10.15 -6.59 -15.25
C GLY A 31 10.79 -5.37 -14.58
N LYS A 32 11.07 -4.31 -15.36
CA LYS A 32 11.64 -3.05 -14.85
C LYS A 32 10.62 -1.92 -14.69
N GLU A 33 9.37 -2.15 -15.09
CA GLU A 33 8.33 -1.14 -15.09
C GLU A 33 7.52 -1.20 -13.78
N PRO A 34 7.43 -0.09 -13.02
CA PRO A 34 6.57 -0.02 -11.84
C PRO A 34 5.10 0.11 -12.28
N ILE A 35 4.27 -0.86 -11.92
CA ILE A 35 2.88 -0.98 -12.37
C ILE A 35 1.85 -0.84 -11.25
N GLY A 36 2.30 -0.70 -10.02
CA GLY A 36 1.42 -0.60 -8.86
C GLY A 36 2.18 -0.27 -7.58
N LYS A 37 1.43 0.09 -6.55
CA LYS A 37 1.99 0.48 -5.25
C LYS A 37 1.04 0.10 -4.12
N CYS A 38 1.59 0.03 -2.92
CA CYS A 38 0.82 -0.08 -1.69
C CYS A 38 1.65 0.40 -0.50
N GLU A 39 0.96 0.84 0.54
CA GLU A 39 1.51 1.14 1.86
C GLU A 39 1.09 0.03 2.83
N LEU A 40 2.03 -0.43 3.66
CA LEU A 40 1.78 -1.40 4.71
C LEU A 40 2.28 -0.85 6.05
N PHE A 41 1.34 -0.65 6.97
CA PHE A 41 1.62 -0.28 8.35
C PHE A 41 1.38 -1.50 9.24
N ILE A 42 2.34 -1.85 10.09
CA ILE A 42 2.18 -2.96 11.04
C ILE A 42 2.45 -2.44 12.44
N LYS A 43 1.46 -2.58 13.33
CA LYS A 43 1.60 -2.15 14.72
C LYS A 43 0.74 -3.01 15.63
N ASP A 44 1.30 -3.43 16.76
CA ASP A 44 0.61 -4.19 17.81
C ASP A 44 -0.16 -5.42 17.28
N GLY A 45 0.45 -6.16 16.34
CA GLY A 45 -0.16 -7.36 15.73
C GLY A 45 -1.24 -7.08 14.68
N ILE A 46 -1.41 -5.83 14.25
CA ILE A 46 -2.39 -5.44 13.24
C ILE A 46 -1.67 -4.82 12.03
N ALA A 47 -1.95 -5.37 10.86
CA ALA A 47 -1.49 -4.87 9.57
C ALA A 47 -2.60 -4.08 8.86
N LYS A 48 -2.26 -2.87 8.41
CA LYS A 48 -3.13 -2.00 7.64
C LYS A 48 -2.53 -1.78 6.25
N ILE A 49 -3.30 -2.14 5.24
CA ILE A 49 -2.99 -1.96 3.82
C ILE A 49 -3.68 -0.68 3.36
N GLU A 50 -2.90 0.29 2.86
CA GLU A 50 -3.39 1.58 2.36
C GLU A 50 -2.81 1.94 0.98
N ASP A 51 -3.47 2.87 0.29
CA ASP A 51 -3.02 3.42 -1.01
C ASP A 51 -2.69 2.34 -2.06
N PHE A 52 -3.42 1.23 -2.01
CA PHE A 52 -3.29 0.10 -2.92
C PHE A 52 -3.83 0.46 -4.31
N ASP A 53 -2.96 0.38 -5.32
CA ASP A 53 -3.35 0.69 -6.70
C ASP A 53 -2.49 -0.10 -7.70
N ILE A 54 -3.11 -0.44 -8.83
CA ILE A 54 -2.48 -1.00 -10.03
C ILE A 54 -2.87 -0.09 -11.19
N ILE A 55 -1.90 0.36 -11.98
CA ILE A 55 -2.16 1.21 -13.16
C ILE A 55 -3.19 0.52 -14.07
N GLU A 56 -4.15 1.29 -14.57
CA GLU A 56 -5.37 0.81 -15.26
C GLU A 56 -5.10 -0.26 -16.33
N GLU A 57 -4.07 -0.06 -17.17
CA GLU A 57 -3.70 -0.99 -18.24
C GLU A 57 -3.15 -2.36 -17.75
N PHE A 58 -2.77 -2.45 -16.48
CA PHE A 58 -2.34 -3.68 -15.81
C PHE A 58 -3.41 -4.28 -14.89
N GLN A 59 -4.58 -3.66 -14.77
CA GLN A 59 -5.66 -4.20 -13.94
C GLN A 59 -6.28 -5.46 -14.54
N LYS A 60 -6.98 -6.25 -13.70
CA LYS A 60 -7.69 -7.49 -14.06
C LYS A 60 -6.81 -8.60 -14.68
N GLN A 61 -5.49 -8.52 -14.44
CA GLN A 61 -4.49 -9.48 -14.92
C GLN A 61 -3.82 -10.27 -13.77
N GLY A 62 -4.35 -10.16 -12.55
CA GLY A 62 -3.83 -10.87 -11.37
C GLY A 62 -2.72 -10.14 -10.60
N TYR A 63 -2.14 -9.05 -11.12
CA TYR A 63 -1.07 -8.32 -10.40
C TYR A 63 -1.52 -7.81 -9.03
N GLY A 64 -2.74 -7.24 -8.94
CA GLY A 64 -3.29 -6.78 -7.67
C GLY A 64 -3.46 -7.92 -6.67
N THR A 65 -3.95 -9.07 -7.12
CA THR A 65 -4.05 -10.27 -6.28
C THR A 65 -2.67 -10.73 -5.79
N SER A 66 -1.70 -10.86 -6.69
CA SER A 66 -0.33 -11.25 -6.32
C SER A 66 0.30 -10.29 -5.31
N MET A 67 0.05 -8.98 -5.48
CA MET A 67 0.53 -7.96 -4.55
C MET A 67 -0.14 -8.11 -3.17
N LEU A 68 -1.46 -8.30 -3.10
CA LEU A 68 -2.16 -8.54 -1.83
C LEU A 68 -1.67 -9.81 -1.13
N HIS A 69 -1.47 -10.90 -1.87
CA HIS A 69 -0.90 -12.13 -1.31
C HIS A 69 0.47 -11.87 -0.66
N LYS A 70 1.33 -11.10 -1.33
CA LYS A 70 2.64 -10.74 -0.77
C LYS A 70 2.50 -9.91 0.50
N LEU A 71 1.61 -8.92 0.52
CA LEU A 71 1.38 -8.09 1.70
C LEU A 71 0.84 -8.88 2.89
N LEU A 72 -0.05 -9.85 2.66
CA LEU A 72 -0.54 -10.75 3.69
C LEU A 72 0.56 -11.67 4.23
N GLU A 73 1.43 -12.18 3.35
CA GLU A 73 2.62 -12.95 3.76
C GLU A 73 3.57 -12.12 4.62
N GLU A 74 3.90 -10.89 4.22
CA GLU A 74 4.73 -9.98 5.00
C GLU A 74 4.09 -9.64 6.36
N SER A 75 2.77 -9.44 6.38
CA SER A 75 2.02 -9.18 7.61
C SER A 75 2.11 -10.36 8.58
N LEU A 76 1.91 -11.58 8.09
CA LEU A 76 2.00 -12.79 8.88
C LEU A 76 3.43 -13.00 9.42
N ASN A 77 4.44 -12.80 8.57
CA ASN A 77 5.85 -12.94 8.96
C ASN A 77 6.27 -11.92 10.02
N ALA A 78 5.65 -10.74 10.02
CA ALA A 78 5.83 -9.72 11.06
C ALA A 78 5.03 -9.98 12.34
N GLY A 79 4.27 -11.08 12.42
CA GLY A 79 3.47 -11.45 13.58
C GLY A 79 2.13 -10.72 13.68
N ALA A 80 1.59 -10.23 12.56
CA ALA A 80 0.24 -9.69 12.55
C ALA A 80 -0.81 -10.80 12.51
N ASP A 81 -1.78 -10.73 13.42
CA ASP A 81 -2.93 -11.64 13.49
C ASP A 81 -4.11 -11.15 12.63
N ILE A 82 -4.14 -9.84 12.36
CA ILE A 82 -5.22 -9.18 11.62
C ILE A 82 -4.59 -8.34 10.51
N ALA A 83 -5.09 -8.52 9.28
CA ALA A 83 -4.78 -7.64 8.16
C ALA A 83 -6.08 -7.05 7.59
N TYR A 84 -6.09 -5.74 7.33
CA TYR A 84 -7.27 -5.08 6.77
C TYR A 84 -6.90 -3.96 5.78
N LEU A 85 -7.86 -3.66 4.91
CA LEU A 85 -7.90 -2.47 4.07
C LEU A 85 -9.28 -1.84 4.18
N ILE A 86 -9.38 -0.55 3.86
CA ILE A 86 -10.66 0.14 3.77
C ILE A 86 -10.89 0.46 2.30
N THR A 87 -12.07 0.10 1.80
CA THR A 87 -12.57 0.49 0.48
C THR A 87 -13.76 1.40 0.64
N ASP A 88 -13.92 2.32 -0.30
CA ASP A 88 -15.16 3.05 -0.46
C ASP A 88 -16.21 2.12 -1.12
N ASN A 89 -17.49 2.39 -0.86
CA ASN A 89 -18.64 1.80 -1.55
C ASN A 89 -19.20 2.77 -2.59
#